data_AF-A0A1A3GQG8-F1
#
_entry.id   AF-A0A1A3GQG8-F1
#
_cell.length_a   1.000
_cell.length_b   1.000
_cell.length_c   1.000
_cell.angle_alpha   90.00
_cell.angle_beta   90.00
_cell.angle_gamma   90.00
#
_symmetry.space_group_name_H-M   'P 1'
#
loop_
_entity.id
_entity.type
_entity.pdbx_description
1 polymer ?
#
loop_
_entity_poly.entity_id
_entity_poly.type
_entity_poly.pdbx_seq_one_letter_code
_entity_poly.pdbx_strand_id
1 'polypeptide(L)'
;MPGVGEVTLDGPIADAYQKAGGEAALGQPTAQPQKVGDGTVQAFAKGTIFSSPTTGTHLVQGEILREYTEKGGAAGELGFPTTDEAQTAGGPDAPKGGWISEFQKGTITWLNQGDGTFKATITPKQ
;
A
#
# COMPACT_ATOMS: atom_id res chain seq x y z
N MET A 1 -14.62 3.99 -22.64
CA MET A 1 -13.59 4.75 -21.90
C MET A 1 -13.52 4.13 -20.52
N PRO A 2 -12.35 3.73 -19.99
CA PRO A 2 -12.34 3.71 -18.53
C PRO A 2 -10.96 4.02 -17.94
N GLY A 3 -10.73 5.30 -17.68
CA GLY A 3 -10.40 5.71 -16.31
C GLY A 3 -11.73 6.07 -15.64
N VAL A 4 -11.85 5.89 -14.34
CA VAL A 4 -12.97 6.47 -13.58
C VAL A 4 -13.00 7.96 -13.96
N GLY A 5 -14.13 8.49 -14.43
CA GLY A 5 -14.21 9.89 -14.88
C GLY A 5 -13.67 10.86 -13.82
N GLU A 6 -13.33 12.09 -14.22
CA GLU A 6 -12.65 13.14 -13.41
C GLU A 6 -12.55 12.84 -11.90
N VAL A 7 -11.47 12.15 -11.50
CA VAL A 7 -11.22 11.81 -10.10
C VAL A 7 -10.52 12.99 -9.44
N THR A 8 -11.22 13.64 -8.50
CA THR A 8 -10.61 14.68 -7.65
C THR A 8 -9.80 14.01 -6.55
N LEU A 9 -8.48 14.03 -6.70
CA LEU A 9 -7.56 13.58 -5.66
C LEU A 9 -7.48 14.63 -4.55
N ASP A 10 -7.58 14.20 -3.29
CA ASP A 10 -7.24 15.04 -2.14
C ASP A 10 -5.81 15.54 -2.27
N GLY A 11 -5.53 16.78 -1.84
CA GLY A 11 -4.20 17.40 -1.95
C GLY A 11 -3.04 16.48 -1.54
N PRO A 12 -3.08 15.86 -0.35
CA PRO A 12 -2.02 14.93 0.08
C PRO A 12 -1.86 13.70 -0.82
N ILE A 13 -2.96 13.17 -1.37
CA ILE A 13 -2.94 12.02 -2.29
C ILE A 13 -2.39 12.44 -3.65
N ALA A 14 -2.80 13.61 -4.15
CA ALA A 14 -2.30 14.18 -5.39
C ALA A 14 -0.78 14.43 -5.30
N ASP A 15 -0.30 14.98 -4.19
CA ASP A 15 1.13 15.18 -3.93
C ASP A 15 1.91 13.87 -3.94
N ALA A 16 1.42 12.84 -3.22
CA ALA A 16 2.06 11.53 -3.21
C ALA A 16 2.03 10.86 -4.58
N TYR A 17 0.93 11.00 -5.33
CA TYR A 17 0.80 10.49 -6.68
C TYR A 17 1.82 11.13 -7.61
N GLN A 18 1.97 12.45 -7.57
CA GLN A 18 2.98 13.17 -8.35
C GLN A 18 4.40 12.77 -7.95
N LYS A 19 4.68 12.67 -6.64
CA LYS A 19 5.99 12.22 -6.12
C LYS A 19 6.35 10.80 -6.55
N ALA A 20 5.37 9.91 -6.65
CA ALA A 20 5.58 8.54 -7.12
C ALA A 20 5.85 8.47 -8.64
N GLY A 21 5.62 9.54 -9.40
CA GLY A 21 5.78 9.58 -10.86
C GLY A 21 4.45 9.62 -11.63
N GLY A 22 3.33 9.87 -10.94
CA GLY A 22 2.02 10.09 -11.52
C GLY A 22 1.50 8.92 -12.37
N GLU A 23 0.88 9.25 -13.51
CA GLU A 23 0.24 8.25 -14.39
C GLU A 23 1.25 7.27 -14.99
N ALA A 24 2.49 7.69 -15.24
CA ALA A 24 3.52 6.79 -15.77
C ALA A 24 3.88 5.69 -14.76
N ALA A 25 3.97 6.04 -13.48
CA ALA A 25 4.36 5.13 -12.41
C ALA A 25 3.19 4.33 -11.84
N LEU A 26 2.11 5.02 -11.44
CA LEU A 26 0.96 4.43 -10.75
C LEU A 26 -0.24 4.14 -11.68
N GLY A 27 -0.26 4.74 -12.87
CA GLY A 27 -1.39 4.65 -13.80
C GLY A 27 -2.57 5.51 -13.36
N GLN A 28 -3.69 5.35 -14.07
CA GLN A 28 -4.90 6.11 -13.79
C GLN A 28 -5.60 5.62 -12.52
N PRO A 29 -6.35 6.50 -11.83
CA PRO A 29 -7.20 6.10 -10.72
C PRO A 29 -8.25 5.08 -11.21
N THR A 30 -8.31 3.95 -10.52
CA THR A 30 -9.20 2.82 -10.85
C THR A 30 -10.48 2.82 -10.01
N ALA A 31 -10.51 3.61 -8.95
CA ALA A 31 -11.68 3.83 -8.09
C ALA A 31 -11.83 5.32 -7.76
N GLN A 32 -12.94 5.69 -7.14
CA GLN A 32 -13.05 7.01 -6.50
C GLN A 32 -12.36 6.99 -5.13
N PRO A 33 -11.93 8.16 -4.61
CA PRO A 33 -11.34 8.23 -3.28
C PRO A 33 -12.36 7.76 -2.25
N GLN A 34 -12.00 6.74 -1.48
CA GLN A 34 -12.85 6.18 -0.45
C GLN A 34 -12.42 6.71 0.92
N LYS A 35 -13.35 7.32 1.65
CA LYS A 35 -13.12 7.73 3.03
C LYS A 35 -13.23 6.51 3.95
N VAL A 36 -12.18 6.26 4.74
CA VAL A 36 -12.09 5.17 5.71
C VAL A 36 -11.76 5.80 7.07
N GLY A 37 -12.75 5.90 7.95
CA GLY A 37 -12.61 6.68 9.19
C GLY A 37 -12.26 8.14 8.88
N ASP A 38 -11.16 8.62 9.46
CA ASP A 38 -10.63 9.98 9.23
C ASP A 38 -9.62 10.08 8.08
N GLY A 39 -9.30 8.97 7.41
CA GLY A 39 -8.40 8.95 6.26
C GLY A 39 -9.12 8.75 4.92
N THR A 40 -8.40 8.97 3.83
CA THR A 40 -8.83 8.72 2.45
C THR A 40 -7.92 7.68 1.81
N VAL A 41 -8.52 6.79 1.03
CA VAL A 41 -7.86 5.74 0.27
C VAL A 41 -8.17 5.93 -1.21
N GLN A 42 -7.14 5.95 -2.05
CA GLN A 42 -7.29 6.07 -3.49
C GLN A 42 -6.55 4.94 -4.20
N ALA A 43 -7.29 4.11 -4.91
CA ALA A 43 -6.73 3.05 -5.74
C ALA A 43 -6.37 3.58 -7.14
N PHE A 44 -5.19 3.20 -7.60
CA PHE A 44 -4.67 3.43 -8.95
C PHE A 44 -4.38 2.09 -9.62
N ALA A 45 -4.09 2.12 -10.93
CA ALA A 45 -3.89 0.91 -11.70
C ALA A 45 -2.71 0.04 -11.23
N LYS A 46 -1.67 0.63 -10.64
CA LYS A 46 -0.45 -0.06 -10.19
C LYS A 46 -0.16 0.08 -8.70
N GLY A 47 -1.03 0.71 -7.93
CA GLY A 47 -0.84 0.93 -6.49
C GLY A 47 -1.99 1.68 -5.86
N THR A 48 -1.97 1.81 -4.54
CA THR A 48 -3.01 2.52 -3.78
C THR A 48 -2.35 3.45 -2.79
N ILE A 49 -2.80 4.70 -2.80
CA ILE A 49 -2.32 5.73 -1.88
C ILE A 49 -3.30 5.83 -0.73
N PHE A 50 -2.77 5.76 0.48
CA PHE A 50 -3.50 5.87 1.73
C PHE A 50 -3.06 7.14 2.42
N SER A 51 -3.99 8.05 2.69
CA SER A 51 -3.73 9.28 3.42
C SER A 51 -4.56 9.31 4.69
N SER A 52 -3.94 9.52 5.84
CA SER A 52 -4.65 9.78 7.08
C SER A 52 -3.98 10.88 7.88
N PRO A 53 -4.73 11.66 8.68
CA PRO A 53 -4.14 12.67 9.55
C PRO A 53 -3.25 12.05 10.64
N THR A 54 -3.48 10.78 10.99
CA THR A 54 -2.74 10.07 12.04
C THR A 54 -1.42 9.47 11.56
N THR A 55 -1.37 8.95 10.34
CA THR A 55 -0.20 8.23 9.80
C THR A 55 0.52 9.02 8.73
N GLY A 56 -0.13 9.99 8.09
CA GLY A 56 0.38 10.67 6.90
C GLY A 56 -0.09 9.99 5.62
N THR A 57 0.61 10.28 4.52
CA THR A 57 0.31 9.71 3.20
C THR A 57 1.38 8.70 2.82
N HIS A 58 0.96 7.47 2.54
CA HIS A 58 1.82 6.35 2.18
C HIS A 58 1.31 5.63 0.95
N LEU A 59 2.23 5.21 0.09
CA LEU A 59 1.93 4.41 -1.09
C LEU A 59 2.19 2.94 -0.79
N VAL A 60 1.21 2.09 -1.08
CA VAL A 60 1.35 0.64 -1.06
C VAL A 60 1.02 0.10 -2.45
N GLN A 61 1.83 -0.79 -2.98
CA GLN A 61 1.76 -1.34 -4.33
C GLN A 61 2.13 -2.84 -4.34
N GLY A 62 2.09 -3.45 -5.52
CA GLY A 62 2.51 -4.84 -5.72
C GLY A 62 1.72 -5.88 -4.90
N GLU A 63 2.40 -6.95 -4.51
CA GLU A 63 1.78 -8.09 -3.80
C GLU A 63 1.44 -7.75 -2.34
N ILE A 64 2.16 -6.83 -1.69
CA ILE A 64 1.80 -6.36 -0.34
C ILE A 64 0.43 -5.68 -0.39
N LEU A 65 0.20 -4.79 -1.36
CA LEU A 65 -1.12 -4.15 -1.54
C LEU A 65 -2.22 -5.19 -1.78
N ARG A 66 -1.94 -6.21 -2.60
CA ARG A 66 -2.91 -7.26 -2.91
C ARG A 66 -3.35 -7.98 -1.65
N GLU A 67 -2.41 -8.53 -0.88
CA GLU A 67 -2.70 -9.24 0.37
C GLU A 67 -3.39 -8.30 1.39
N TYR A 68 -2.91 -7.05 1.50
CA TYR A 68 -3.52 -6.05 2.37
C TYR A 68 -5.00 -5.79 2.01
N THR A 69 -5.30 -5.64 0.73
CA THR A 69 -6.66 -5.41 0.23
C THR A 69 -7.54 -6.64 0.45
N GLU A 70 -7.00 -7.85 0.30
CA GLU A 70 -7.69 -9.11 0.60
C GLU A 70 -8.05 -9.25 2.09
N LYS A 71 -7.31 -8.61 3.01
CA LYS A 71 -7.67 -8.49 4.44
C LYS A 71 -8.60 -7.33 4.78
N GLY A 72 -9.17 -6.66 3.78
CA GLY A 72 -10.06 -5.51 3.96
C GLY A 72 -9.36 -4.14 3.96
N GLY A 73 -8.07 -4.09 3.67
CA GLY A 73 -7.29 -2.85 3.54
C GLY A 73 -7.34 -1.99 4.80
N ALA A 74 -7.43 -0.66 4.62
CA ALA A 74 -7.45 0.29 5.73
C ALA A 74 -8.68 0.19 6.63
N ALA A 75 -9.78 -0.38 6.12
CA ALA A 75 -10.98 -0.63 6.89
C ALA A 75 -10.91 -1.96 7.66
N GLY A 76 -9.89 -2.79 7.38
CA GLY A 76 -9.67 -4.10 7.99
C GLY A 76 -8.92 -4.03 9.31
N GLU A 77 -8.43 -5.20 9.74
CA GLU A 77 -7.81 -5.39 11.05
C GLU A 77 -6.46 -4.66 11.21
N LEU A 78 -5.75 -4.43 10.11
CA LEU A 78 -4.43 -3.80 10.09
C LEU A 78 -4.48 -2.26 10.18
N GLY A 79 -5.58 -1.63 9.80
CA GLY A 79 -5.70 -0.17 9.72
C GLY A 79 -4.81 0.44 8.63
N PHE A 80 -4.53 1.75 8.71
CA PHE A 80 -3.77 2.48 7.68
C PHE A 80 -2.27 2.12 7.69
N PRO A 81 -1.59 2.20 6.53
CA PRO A 81 -0.13 2.13 6.50
C PRO A 81 0.49 3.32 7.25
N THR A 82 1.60 3.04 7.92
CA THR A 82 2.43 4.01 8.67
C THR A 82 3.76 4.29 8.01
N THR A 83 4.19 3.41 7.09
CA THR A 83 5.41 3.56 6.30
C THR A 83 5.18 3.15 4.85
N ASP A 84 5.90 3.79 3.93
CA ASP A 84 6.03 3.31 2.56
C ASP A 84 6.70 1.93 2.52
N GLU A 85 6.46 1.17 1.46
CA GLU A 85 7.12 -0.13 1.26
C GLU A 85 8.65 0.01 1.22
N ALA A 86 9.31 -0.66 2.15
CA ALA A 86 10.77 -0.71 2.23
C ALA A 86 11.30 -2.06 1.74
N GLN A 87 12.39 -2.04 0.97
CA GLN A 87 13.12 -3.26 0.64
C GLN A 87 13.92 -3.75 1.85
N THR A 88 13.85 -5.05 2.11
CA THR A 88 14.66 -5.71 3.13
C THR A 88 15.89 -6.33 2.48
N ALA A 89 17.07 -6.18 3.10
CA ALA A 89 18.33 -6.74 2.61
C ALA A 89 18.41 -8.28 2.70
N GLY A 90 17.39 -8.91 3.27
CA GLY A 90 17.37 -10.34 3.59
C GLY A 90 17.90 -10.64 4.98
N GLY A 91 17.48 -11.79 5.51
CA GLY A 91 17.81 -12.28 6.85
C GLY A 91 17.75 -13.80 6.91
N PRO A 92 18.02 -14.43 8.07
CA PRO A 92 18.00 -15.88 8.21
C PRO A 92 16.65 -16.52 7.80
N ASP A 93 15.53 -15.79 7.99
CA ASP A 93 14.18 -16.22 7.59
C ASP A 93 13.81 -15.82 6.14
N ALA A 94 14.63 -15.01 5.47
CA ALA A 94 14.38 -14.49 4.12
C ALA A 94 15.70 -14.20 3.39
N PRO A 95 16.44 -15.24 2.97
CA PRO A 95 17.84 -15.11 2.53
C PRO A 95 18.05 -14.31 1.24
N LYS A 96 16.97 -13.94 0.54
CA LYS A 96 17.00 -13.14 -0.70
C LYS A 96 16.27 -11.79 -0.57
N GLY A 97 16.00 -11.35 0.66
CA GLY A 97 15.29 -10.10 0.90
C GLY A 97 13.82 -10.17 0.54
N GLY A 98 13.22 -9.00 0.42
CA GLY A 98 11.81 -8.83 0.11
C GLY A 98 11.37 -7.40 0.40
N TRP A 99 10.07 -7.26 0.65
CA TRP A 99 9.46 -5.98 0.97
C TRP A 99 8.74 -6.05 2.30
N ILE A 100 8.71 -4.95 3.01
CA ILE A 100 7.99 -4.79 4.26
C ILE A 100 7.21 -3.48 4.23
N SER A 101 5.99 -3.52 4.72
CA SER A 101 5.18 -2.32 4.97
C SER A 101 4.57 -2.43 6.36
N GLU A 102 4.69 -1.36 7.14
CA GLU A 102 4.11 -1.28 8.47
C GLU A 102 2.77 -0.57 8.41
N PHE A 103 1.83 -1.07 9.21
CA PHE A 103 0.48 -0.58 9.37
C PHE A 103 0.23 -0.26 10.84
N GLN A 104 -0.80 0.54 11.12
CA GLN A 104 -1.16 0.98 12.47
C GLN A 104 -1.28 -0.18 13.46
N LYS A 105 -1.85 -1.31 13.01
CA LYS A 105 -2.15 -2.48 13.85
C LYS A 105 -1.44 -3.75 13.38
N GLY A 106 -0.36 -3.63 12.63
CA GLY A 106 0.41 -4.79 12.19
C GLY A 106 1.40 -4.47 11.10
N THR A 107 2.00 -5.52 10.54
CA THR A 107 3.02 -5.41 9.51
C THR A 107 2.77 -6.49 8.48
N ILE A 108 2.95 -6.16 7.20
CA ILE A 108 2.96 -7.16 6.12
C ILE A 108 4.36 -7.24 5.57
N THR A 109 4.90 -8.45 5.50
CA THR A 109 6.18 -8.75 4.86
C THR A 109 5.93 -9.63 3.64
N TRP A 110 6.57 -9.31 2.52
CA TRP A 110 6.58 -10.14 1.32
C TRP A 110 8.01 -10.57 1.05
N LEU A 111 8.37 -11.76 1.55
CA LEU A 111 9.76 -12.21 1.65
C LEU A 111 10.03 -13.39 0.72
N ASN A 112 11.17 -13.34 0.04
CA ASN A 112 11.64 -14.45 -0.79
C ASN A 112 12.14 -15.59 0.11
N GLN A 113 11.54 -16.76 -0.04
CA GLN A 113 11.84 -17.96 0.74
C GLN A 113 13.17 -18.62 0.33
N GLY A 114 13.85 -18.12 -0.71
CA GLY A 114 15.16 -18.58 -1.17
C GLY A 114 15.09 -19.52 -2.38
N ASP A 115 13.97 -20.17 -2.61
CA ASP A 115 13.67 -21.03 -3.76
C ASP A 115 13.08 -20.26 -4.96
N GLY A 116 12.91 -18.95 -4.83
CA GLY A 116 12.25 -18.11 -5.83
C GLY A 116 10.76 -17.89 -5.58
N THR A 117 10.20 -18.51 -4.53
CA THR A 117 8.86 -18.20 -4.06
C THR A 117 8.90 -17.04 -3.08
N PHE A 118 7.89 -16.16 -3.19
CA PHE A 118 7.68 -15.11 -2.21
C PHE A 118 6.46 -15.44 -1.37
N LYS A 119 6.56 -15.14 -0.09
CA LYS A 119 5.48 -15.37 0.87
C LYS A 119 5.10 -14.07 1.54
N ALA A 120 3.83 -13.69 1.39
CA ALA A 120 3.24 -12.64 2.19
C ALA A 120 2.96 -13.19 3.61
N THR A 121 3.42 -12.49 4.64
CA THR A 121 3.17 -12.82 6.03
C THR A 121 2.63 -11.58 6.72
N ILE A 122 1.47 -11.74 7.34
CA ILE A 122 0.80 -10.68 8.07
C ILE A 122 1.02 -10.93 9.55
N THR A 123 1.60 -9.94 10.22
CA THR A 123 1.86 -9.98 11.65
C THR A 123 1.05 -8.86 12.31
N PRO A 124 -0.12 -9.18 12.90
CA PRO A 124 -0.88 -8.23 13.69
C PRO A 124 -0.07 -7.76 14.91
N LYS A 125 -0.18 -6.48 15.24
CA LYS A 125 0.40 -5.89 16.45
C LYS A 125 -0.69 -5.93 17.53
N GLN A 126 -0.52 -6.82 18.52
CA GLN A 126 -1.45 -6.95 19.65
C GLN A 126 -1.45 -5.72 20.55
#